data_AF-A0A436A9P2-F1
#
_entry.id   AF-A0A436A9P2-F1
#
_cell.length_a   1.000
_cell.length_b   1.000
_cell.length_c   1.000
_cell.angle_alpha   90.00
_cell.angle_beta   90.00
_cell.angle_gamma   90.00
#
_symmetry.space_group_name_H-M   'P 1'
#
loop_
_entity.id
_entity.type
_entity.pdbx_description
1 polymer ?
#
loop_
_entity_poly.entity_id
_entity_poly.type
_entity_poly.pdbx_seq_one_letter_code
_entity_poly.pdbx_strand_id
1 'polypeptide(L)'
;MKHQTLDQLHAVAKIESSAAYSAMTRNQRIERWAELLERNPERCLGAFAGTEHLHPEARAMMRGEGTAISVAFEDPVLRASGLKDDTYGEAKRFFELNDWQLHDIVCDCHVGSTMKARWAATRVRSAISGRFFAWLRQRIMR
;
A
#
# COMPACT_ATOMS: atom_id res chain seq x y z
N MET A 1 1.41 63.06 -4.76
CA MET A 1 2.51 62.21 -5.25
C MET A 1 2.67 61.08 -4.21
N LYS A 2 2.21 59.82 -4.35
CA LYS A 2 2.73 58.64 -5.13
C LYS A 2 4.28 58.58 -5.10
N HIS A 3 5.00 57.58 -4.57
CA HIS A 3 4.95 56.09 -4.61
C HIS A 3 5.60 55.46 -3.31
N GLN A 4 5.09 54.38 -2.67
CA GLN A 4 5.46 52.92 -2.71
C GLN A 4 6.97 52.59 -2.53
N THR A 5 7.48 51.60 -1.73
CA THR A 5 7.18 50.13 -1.59
C THR A 5 7.84 49.46 -0.33
N LEU A 6 7.22 48.36 0.17
CA LEU A 6 7.75 47.07 0.75
C LEU A 6 8.94 47.12 1.76
N ASP A 7 8.96 46.60 2.99
CA ASP A 7 8.62 45.29 3.61
C ASP A 7 8.88 45.50 5.14
N GLN A 8 8.14 45.03 6.15
CA GLN A 8 7.67 43.68 6.40
C GLN A 8 6.38 43.69 7.23
N LEU A 9 5.51 42.78 6.83
CA LEU A 9 4.17 42.50 7.32
C LEU A 9 4.19 42.10 8.81
N HIS A 10 3.45 42.85 9.64
CA HIS A 10 2.95 42.33 10.89
C HIS A 10 1.64 41.55 10.62
N ALA A 11 1.59 40.35 11.20
CA ALA A 11 0.41 39.70 11.77
C ALA A 11 -0.11 38.41 11.09
N VAL A 12 -0.18 37.39 11.96
CA VAL A 12 -1.12 36.24 11.99
C VAL A 12 -0.79 35.00 11.15
N ALA A 13 -0.18 34.01 11.81
CA ALA A 13 -0.70 32.64 11.91
C ALA A 13 0.16 31.88 12.94
N LYS A 14 -0.21 31.85 14.21
CA LYS A 14 -1.12 30.84 14.76
C LYS A 14 -0.60 29.42 14.45
N ILE A 15 0.28 28.94 15.33
CA ILE A 15 0.40 27.54 15.77
C ILE A 15 -0.14 26.52 14.74
N GLU A 16 0.71 26.03 13.83
CA GLU A 16 0.51 24.75 13.13
C GLU A 16 1.53 23.74 13.63
N SER A 17 1.53 23.57 14.94
CA SER A 17 1.96 22.33 15.57
C SER A 17 1.16 21.16 14.99
N SER A 18 1.85 20.10 14.56
CA SER A 18 1.32 18.72 14.42
C SER A 18 0.28 18.42 13.34
N ALA A 19 -0.25 19.38 12.59
CA ALA A 19 -1.23 19.15 11.52
C ALA A 19 -0.64 19.05 10.09
N ALA A 20 0.66 19.34 9.91
CA ALA A 20 1.30 19.48 8.60
C ALA A 20 1.65 18.17 7.86
N TYR A 21 1.44 17.01 8.49
CA TYR A 21 1.31 15.73 7.78
C TYR A 21 -0.08 15.20 8.09
N SER A 22 -1.06 15.50 7.24
CA SER A 22 -2.28 14.70 7.19
C SER A 22 -1.85 13.25 7.02
N ALA A 23 -1.93 12.45 8.09
CA ALA A 23 -1.59 11.03 8.05
C ALA A 23 -2.32 10.41 6.86
N MET A 24 -1.57 9.81 5.92
CA MET A 24 -2.16 9.28 4.70
C MET A 24 -3.35 8.38 5.04
N THR A 25 -4.51 8.66 4.45
CA THR A 25 -5.68 7.78 4.58
C THR A 25 -5.35 6.40 4.04
N ARG A 26 -6.08 5.37 4.50
CA ARG A 26 -5.95 4.00 4.00
C ARG A 26 -5.88 3.93 2.46
N ASN A 27 -6.80 4.61 1.77
CA ASN A 27 -6.86 4.58 0.31
C ASN A 27 -5.66 5.26 -0.34
N GLN A 28 -5.16 6.38 0.22
CA GLN A 28 -3.93 7.00 -0.27
C GLN A 28 -2.72 6.10 -0.10
N ARG A 29 -2.64 5.34 1.02
CA ARG A 29 -1.55 4.37 1.23
C ARG A 29 -1.59 3.26 0.18
N ILE A 30 -2.77 2.72 -0.10
CA ILE A 30 -2.97 1.69 -1.13
C ILE A 30 -2.68 2.22 -2.53
N GLU A 31 -3.16 3.42 -2.87
CA GLU A 31 -2.91 4.02 -4.19
C GLU A 31 -1.42 4.26 -4.41
N ARG A 32 -0.72 4.81 -3.41
CA ARG A 32 0.73 4.99 -3.48
C ARG A 32 1.47 3.66 -3.67
N TRP A 33 1.02 2.59 -3.01
CA TRP A 33 1.60 1.27 -3.20
C TRP A 33 1.41 0.77 -4.65
N ALA A 34 0.23 0.97 -5.24
CA ALA A 34 0.00 0.64 -6.64
C ALA A 34 0.90 1.46 -7.59
N GLU A 35 1.01 2.78 -7.37
CA GLU A 35 1.91 3.65 -8.16
C GLU A 35 3.37 3.19 -8.09
N LEU A 36 3.85 2.77 -6.92
CA LEU A 36 5.21 2.26 -6.73
C LEU A 36 5.48 1.02 -7.58
N LEU A 37 4.53 0.09 -7.63
CA LEU A 37 4.61 -1.12 -8.45
C LEU A 37 4.60 -0.80 -9.94
N GLU A 38 3.87 0.24 -10.35
CA GLU A 38 3.76 0.67 -11.75
C GLU A 38 4.97 1.43 -12.27
N ARG A 39 5.87 1.89 -11.41
CA ARG A 39 7.15 2.50 -11.87
C ARG A 39 8.00 1.53 -12.69
N ASN A 40 7.87 0.23 -12.43
CA ASN A 40 8.50 -0.82 -13.23
C ASN A 40 7.53 -2.00 -13.41
N PRO A 41 6.55 -1.88 -14.33
CA PRO A 41 5.43 -2.82 -14.43
C PRO A 41 5.85 -4.23 -14.88
N GLU A 42 7.03 -4.35 -15.48
CA GLU A 42 7.62 -5.62 -15.95
C GLU A 42 8.50 -6.32 -14.91
N ARG A 43 8.82 -5.65 -13.79
CA ARG A 43 9.60 -6.24 -12.69
C ARG A 43 8.95 -7.53 -12.23
N CYS A 44 9.77 -8.57 -12.14
CA CYS A 44 9.38 -9.85 -11.57
C CYS A 44 9.48 -9.75 -10.04
N LEU A 45 8.38 -10.03 -9.35
CA LEU A 45 8.27 -9.97 -7.90
C LEU A 45 8.04 -11.36 -7.33
N GLY A 46 8.67 -11.68 -6.21
CA GLY A 46 8.44 -12.94 -5.50
C GLY A 46 7.01 -13.01 -4.95
N ALA A 47 6.39 -14.19 -5.09
CA ALA A 47 5.12 -14.51 -4.45
C ALA A 47 5.35 -15.30 -3.16
N PHE A 48 4.44 -15.18 -2.20
CA PHE A 48 4.47 -15.97 -0.98
C PHE A 48 3.77 -17.32 -1.21
N ALA A 49 4.47 -18.41 -0.88
CA ALA A 49 3.92 -19.74 -1.01
C ALA A 49 2.93 -20.08 0.11
N GLY A 50 1.74 -20.54 -0.26
CA GLY A 50 0.81 -21.19 0.67
C GLY A 50 0.25 -20.30 1.78
N THR A 51 0.11 -18.99 1.53
CA THR A 51 -0.46 -18.05 2.52
C THR A 51 -1.89 -18.44 2.98
N GLU A 52 -2.63 -19.19 2.18
CA GLU A 52 -3.94 -19.76 2.49
C GLU A 52 -3.90 -20.93 3.48
N HIS A 53 -2.77 -21.63 3.58
CA HIS A 53 -2.62 -22.85 4.38
C HIS A 53 -1.89 -22.61 5.72
N LEU A 54 -1.21 -21.47 5.84
CA LEU A 54 -0.45 -21.14 7.03
C LEU A 54 -1.35 -20.70 8.19
N HIS A 55 -0.95 -21.11 9.40
CA HIS A 55 -1.54 -20.60 10.63
C HIS A 55 -1.36 -19.07 10.71
N PRO A 56 -2.33 -18.30 11.24
CA PRO A 56 -2.30 -16.83 11.20
C PRO A 56 -1.02 -16.20 11.75
N GLU A 57 -0.44 -16.77 12.81
CA GLU A 57 0.81 -16.28 13.41
C GLU A 57 2.01 -16.50 12.48
N ALA A 58 2.15 -17.71 11.92
CA ALA A 58 3.21 -18.02 10.96
C ALA A 58 3.06 -17.19 9.69
N ARG A 59 1.83 -17.01 9.20
CA ARG A 59 1.52 -16.15 8.07
C ARG A 59 1.92 -14.70 8.34
N ALA A 60 1.60 -14.15 9.51
CA ALA A 60 1.94 -12.78 9.87
C ALA A 60 3.46 -12.51 9.85
N MET A 61 4.27 -13.53 10.17
CA MET A 61 5.73 -13.44 10.17
C MET A 61 6.37 -13.60 8.79
N MET A 62 5.60 -13.96 7.75
CA MET A 62 6.16 -14.13 6.41
C MET A 62 6.81 -12.85 5.90
N ARG A 63 7.99 -13.01 5.32
CA ARG A 63 8.79 -11.94 4.72
C ARG A 63 9.57 -12.52 3.55
N GLY A 64 9.85 -11.70 2.54
CA GLY A 64 10.65 -12.11 1.39
C GLY A 64 11.19 -10.91 0.63
N GLU A 65 12.36 -11.09 0.02
CA GLU A 65 13.00 -10.08 -0.81
C GLU A 65 12.31 -9.97 -2.18
N GLY A 66 12.29 -8.76 -2.74
CA GLY A 66 11.72 -8.52 -4.07
C GLY A 66 10.23 -8.86 -4.18
N THR A 67 9.50 -8.90 -3.07
CA THR A 67 8.05 -9.09 -3.02
C THR A 67 7.30 -7.79 -3.25
N ALA A 68 6.00 -7.84 -3.53
CA ALA A 68 5.17 -6.64 -3.61
C ALA A 68 5.19 -5.82 -2.30
N ILE A 69 5.29 -6.48 -1.14
CA ILE A 69 5.37 -5.81 0.17
C ILE A 69 6.72 -5.09 0.30
N SER A 70 7.83 -5.72 -0.11
CA SER A 70 9.15 -5.07 -0.05
C SER A 70 9.21 -3.78 -0.88
N VAL A 71 8.54 -3.73 -2.04
CA VAL A 71 8.41 -2.51 -2.86
C VAL A 71 7.72 -1.38 -2.10
N ALA A 72 6.71 -1.70 -1.28
CA ALA A 72 6.05 -0.71 -0.43
C ALA A 72 6.98 -0.21 0.68
N PHE A 73 7.72 -1.12 1.31
CA PHE A 73 8.63 -0.80 2.41
C PHE A 73 9.87 0.00 1.96
N GLU A 74 10.35 -0.21 0.75
CA GLU A 74 11.43 0.59 0.14
C GLU A 74 11.05 2.09 0.03
N ASP A 75 9.76 2.43 -0.02
CA ASP A 75 9.31 3.81 -0.15
C ASP A 75 9.44 4.60 1.17
N PRO A 76 10.20 5.72 1.17
CA PRO A 76 10.42 6.51 2.38
C PRO A 76 9.16 7.22 2.90
N VAL A 77 8.18 7.51 2.05
CA VAL A 77 6.94 8.20 2.46
C VAL A 77 6.00 7.22 3.17
N LEU A 78 5.88 5.99 2.68
CA LEU A 78 5.11 4.94 3.36
C LEU A 78 5.73 4.59 4.72
N ARG A 79 7.07 4.51 4.81
CA ARG A 79 7.76 4.35 6.10
C ARG A 79 7.54 5.51 7.04
N ALA A 80 7.69 6.75 6.56
CA ALA A 80 7.41 7.95 7.36
C ALA A 80 5.93 8.03 7.81
N SER A 81 5.02 7.42 7.05
CA SER A 81 3.60 7.31 7.39
C SER A 81 3.27 6.16 8.35
N GLY A 82 4.27 5.35 8.76
CA GLY A 82 4.12 4.32 9.80
C GLY A 82 4.20 2.86 9.34
N LEU A 83 4.71 2.57 8.14
CA LEU A 83 5.07 1.21 7.70
C LEU A 83 6.41 0.82 8.33
N LYS A 84 6.40 -0.16 9.23
CA LYS A 84 7.55 -0.48 10.10
C LYS A 84 8.51 -1.50 9.50
N ASP A 85 7.98 -2.44 8.74
CA ASP A 85 8.70 -3.52 8.05
C ASP A 85 7.88 -4.02 6.85
N ASP A 86 8.41 -5.03 6.17
CA ASP A 86 7.86 -5.69 4.99
C ASP A 86 7.30 -7.09 5.29
N THR A 87 6.92 -7.37 6.53
CA THR A 87 6.22 -8.60 6.87
C THR A 87 4.77 -8.58 6.38
N TYR A 88 4.20 -9.76 6.15
CA TYR A 88 2.79 -9.92 5.81
C TYR A 88 1.88 -9.28 6.87
N GLY A 89 2.16 -9.52 8.15
CA GLY A 89 1.39 -8.99 9.27
C GLY A 89 1.42 -7.46 9.34
N GLU A 90 2.59 -6.86 9.12
CA GLU A 90 2.74 -5.41 9.10
C GLU A 90 2.05 -4.77 7.89
N ALA A 91 2.17 -5.37 6.70
CA ALA A 91 1.45 -4.91 5.52
C ALA A 91 -0.07 -4.95 5.73
N LYS A 92 -0.58 -6.05 6.31
CA LYS A 92 -2.00 -6.21 6.67
C LYS A 92 -2.45 -5.08 7.60
N ARG A 93 -1.70 -4.82 8.68
CA ARG A 93 -1.98 -3.78 9.66
C ARG A 93 -1.94 -2.38 9.02
N PHE A 94 -0.86 -2.06 8.32
CA PHE A 94 -0.59 -0.74 7.79
C PHE A 94 -1.54 -0.35 6.65
N PHE A 95 -1.83 -1.27 5.72
CA PHE A 95 -2.77 -1.01 4.63
C PHE A 95 -4.23 -1.29 5.01
N GLU A 96 -4.49 -1.70 6.26
CA GLU A 96 -5.81 -2.08 6.76
C GLU A 96 -6.50 -3.05 5.77
N LEU A 97 -5.77 -4.10 5.42
CA LEU A 97 -6.24 -5.18 4.55
C LEU A 97 -6.71 -6.34 5.41
N ASN A 98 -7.73 -7.06 4.95
CA ASN A 98 -8.00 -8.38 5.49
C ASN A 98 -7.10 -9.44 4.83
N ASP A 99 -7.07 -10.65 5.40
CA ASP A 99 -6.22 -11.72 4.88
C ASP A 99 -6.56 -12.10 3.43
N TRP A 100 -7.85 -12.07 3.05
CA TRP A 100 -8.25 -12.37 1.68
C TRP A 100 -7.71 -11.35 0.68
N GLN A 101 -7.77 -10.05 1.02
CA GLN A 101 -7.23 -9.00 0.15
C GLN A 101 -5.72 -9.12 0.01
N LEU A 102 -5.00 -9.33 1.12
CA LEU A 102 -3.55 -9.42 1.05
C LEU A 102 -3.11 -10.71 0.34
N HIS A 103 -3.77 -11.84 0.60
CA HIS A 103 -3.60 -13.09 -0.14
C HIS A 103 -3.76 -12.89 -1.65
N ASP A 104 -4.82 -12.23 -2.10
CA ASP A 104 -5.09 -11.96 -3.52
C ASP A 104 -4.01 -11.08 -4.19
N ILE A 105 -3.23 -10.35 -3.40
CA ILE A 105 -2.12 -9.50 -3.87
C ILE A 105 -0.79 -10.26 -3.93
N VAL A 106 -0.52 -11.18 -2.99
CA VAL A 106 0.85 -11.69 -2.76
C VAL A 106 1.02 -13.20 -2.92
N CYS A 107 -0.07 -13.98 -2.99
CA CYS A 107 0.03 -15.44 -2.98
C CYS A 107 0.42 -16.03 -4.34
N ASP A 108 1.19 -17.12 -4.30
CA ASP A 108 1.62 -17.88 -5.48
C ASP A 108 0.49 -18.65 -6.16
N CYS A 109 -0.60 -18.97 -5.46
CA CYS A 109 -1.74 -19.73 -6.00
C CYS A 109 -2.39 -19.10 -7.25
N HIS A 110 -2.17 -17.81 -7.50
CA HIS A 110 -2.70 -17.09 -8.66
C HIS A 110 -1.72 -16.89 -9.82
N VAL A 111 -0.41 -17.05 -9.56
CA VAL A 111 0.66 -16.56 -10.47
C VAL A 111 1.87 -17.49 -10.58
N GLY A 112 1.97 -18.51 -9.73
CA GLY A 112 3.19 -19.28 -9.50
C GLY A 112 4.18 -18.54 -8.60
N SER A 113 5.44 -18.97 -8.57
CA SER A 113 6.46 -18.45 -7.64
C SER A 113 6.77 -16.95 -7.79
N THR A 114 6.36 -16.32 -8.89
CA THR A 114 6.59 -14.91 -9.16
C THR A 114 5.44 -14.25 -9.91
N MET A 115 5.27 -12.94 -9.73
CA MET A 115 4.28 -12.12 -10.45
C MET A 115 4.91 -10.89 -11.10
N LYS A 116 4.26 -10.35 -12.13
CA LYS A 116 4.62 -9.05 -12.69
C LYS A 116 4.11 -7.93 -11.79
N ALA A 117 4.89 -6.86 -11.62
CA ALA A 117 4.49 -5.73 -10.78
C ALA A 117 3.15 -5.09 -11.21
N ARG A 118 2.85 -5.03 -12.52
CA ARG A 118 1.54 -4.57 -13.03
C ARG A 118 0.36 -5.42 -12.52
N TRP A 119 0.55 -6.73 -12.36
CA TRP A 119 -0.47 -7.63 -11.85
C TRP A 119 -0.73 -7.31 -10.38
N ALA A 120 0.34 -7.18 -9.58
CA ALA A 120 0.24 -6.80 -8.17
C ALA A 120 -0.45 -5.43 -8.01
N ALA A 121 -0.07 -4.42 -8.81
CA ALA A 121 -0.68 -3.08 -8.77
C ALA A 121 -2.19 -3.11 -8.99
N THR A 122 -2.66 -3.93 -9.95
CA THR A 122 -4.09 -4.12 -10.23
C THR A 122 -4.83 -4.70 -9.02
N ARG A 123 -4.23 -5.68 -8.33
CA ARG A 123 -4.81 -6.30 -7.12
C ARG A 123 -4.80 -5.33 -5.93
N VAL A 124 -3.72 -4.58 -5.75
CA VAL A 124 -3.61 -3.53 -4.73
C VAL A 124 -4.74 -2.50 -4.89
N ARG A 125 -4.95 -1.94 -6.08
CA ARG A 125 -6.06 -0.99 -6.31
C ARG A 125 -7.44 -1.58 -6.09
N SER A 126 -7.61 -2.86 -6.42
CA SER A 126 -8.89 -3.56 -6.19
C SER A 126 -9.28 -3.61 -4.71
N ALA A 127 -8.32 -3.45 -3.79
CA ALA A 127 -8.56 -3.38 -2.35
C ALA A 127 -9.14 -2.04 -1.86
N ILE A 128 -9.15 -0.99 -2.69
CA ILE A 128 -9.78 0.31 -2.40
C ILE A 128 -11.31 0.19 -2.46
N SER A 129 -11.83 -0.55 -3.45
CA SER A 129 -13.26 -0.62 -3.80
C SER A 129 -14.10 -1.60 -2.95
N GLY A 130 -13.66 -1.93 -1.73
CA GLY A 130 -14.09 -3.12 -0.99
C GLY A 130 -15.59 -3.23 -0.63
N ARG A 131 -16.34 -4.03 -1.41
CA ARG A 131 -17.39 -5.02 -1.05
C ARG A 131 -18.21 -5.42 -2.28
N PHE A 132 -18.45 -4.47 -3.19
CA PHE A 132 -19.35 -4.66 -4.33
C PHE A 132 -18.79 -5.62 -5.39
N PHE A 133 -17.52 -5.45 -5.79
CA PHE A 133 -16.90 -6.28 -6.83
C PHE A 133 -16.44 -7.66 -6.33
N ALA A 134 -16.05 -7.80 -5.06
CA ALA A 134 -15.70 -9.09 -4.47
C ALA A 134 -16.94 -10.02 -4.38
N TRP A 135 -18.10 -9.46 -3.99
CA TRP A 135 -19.40 -10.15 -4.02
C TRP A 135 -19.82 -10.52 -5.46
N LEU A 136 -19.60 -9.61 -6.42
CA LEU A 136 -19.94 -9.86 -7.83
C LEU A 136 -19.08 -10.96 -8.46
N ARG A 137 -17.77 -11.00 -8.16
CA ARG A 137 -16.87 -12.07 -8.63
C ARG A 137 -17.25 -13.45 -8.11
N GLN A 138 -17.66 -13.58 -6.84
CA GLN A 138 -18.14 -14.86 -6.28
C GLN A 138 -19.41 -15.39 -6.96
N ARG A 139 -20.25 -14.52 -7.53
CA ARG A 139 -21.48 -14.91 -8.25
C ARG A 139 -21.25 -15.28 -9.72
N ILE A 140 -20.18 -14.78 -10.34
CA ILE A 140 -19.93 -14.99 -11.78
C ILE A 140 -19.09 -16.26 -12.03
N MET A 141 -18.33 -16.72 -11.03
CA MET A 141 -17.51 -17.96 -11.13
C MET A 141 -18.21 -19.18 -10.51
N ARG A 142 -19.55 -19.21 -10.52
CA ARG A 142 -20.36 -20.34 -10.04
C ARG A 142 -21.22 -20.91 -11.16
#